data_AF-A0A0B2X7X0-F1
#
_entry.id   AF-A0A0B2X7X0-F1
#
_cell.length_a   1.000
_cell.length_b   1.000
_cell.length_c   1.000
_cell.angle_alpha   90.00
_cell.angle_beta   90.00
_cell.angle_gamma   90.00
#
_symmetry.space_group_name_H-M   'P 1'
#
loop_
_entity.id
_entity.type
_entity.pdbx_description
1 polymer ?
#
loop_
_entity_poly.entity_id
_entity_poly.type
_entity_poly.pdbx_seq_one_letter_code
_entity_poly.pdbx_strand_id
1 'polypeptide(L)'
;MFPEEKIRNEVATIRYIQDHTAIPVPFILHWGTREESPLGIGPFIIMDYINHEMNMTAALNTPGLTLDIPPVLYPNIDEAKLEMLYRQVASILLQLSKLELPLIGALEETHERSWEVTRRPLSMPMNELVRTGTFPRAKLPTSTFKTSSEYFQALANLHVDHLANQRNDAIESRADCQRKYTARQLFQKLAYERKLVSDRYDKGPFKFWCDDLRPSNILLDANLQIVAVIDWEFSYAAPSEFTFAPPWWLLIEQPEYWEKGLDDWVQQYERRLTTFLKAMGDCEDASIAAGQLLEEQRLSGKMRESWASGDFWTVYAARRNFAFDGVFWEKLDPRFFGRGEGASGPGDAWMERLELLDEKARAAMEAFVDRKVAESETRELAWEPDEVL
;
A
#
# COMPACT_ATOMS: atom_id res chain seq x y z
N MET A 1 13.19 -2.37 -12.17
CA MET A 1 13.29 -1.67 -10.87
C MET A 1 13.71 -0.22 -11.12
N PHE A 2 13.73 0.61 -10.07
CA PHE A 2 14.04 2.05 -10.15
C PHE A 2 15.08 2.50 -9.08
N PRO A 3 16.32 1.98 -9.09
CA PRO A 3 17.25 2.17 -7.97
C PRO A 3 17.51 3.63 -7.62
N GLU A 4 17.76 4.50 -8.62
CA GLU A 4 18.07 5.90 -8.33
C GLU A 4 16.86 6.72 -7.92
N GLU A 5 15.69 6.46 -8.53
CA GLU A 5 14.44 7.12 -8.16
C GLU A 5 14.10 6.80 -6.69
N LYS A 6 14.26 5.53 -6.30
CA LYS A 6 14.05 5.07 -4.92
C LYS A 6 14.98 5.77 -3.92
N ILE A 7 16.28 5.84 -4.21
CA ILE A 7 17.27 6.51 -3.35
C ILE A 7 16.97 8.01 -3.22
N ARG A 8 16.65 8.69 -4.33
CA ARG A 8 16.25 10.11 -4.31
C ARG A 8 15.01 10.33 -3.44
N ASN A 9 14.00 9.48 -3.59
CA ASN A 9 12.76 9.55 -2.81
C ASN A 9 13.02 9.31 -1.32
N GLU A 10 13.82 8.30 -0.98
CA GLU A 10 14.17 7.98 0.41
C GLU A 10 14.92 9.14 1.08
N VAL A 11 15.94 9.69 0.41
CA VAL A 11 16.72 10.80 0.94
C VAL A 11 15.85 12.04 1.18
N ALA A 12 15.06 12.42 0.17
CA ALA A 12 14.17 13.58 0.28
C ALA A 12 13.16 13.38 1.42
N THR A 13 12.62 12.17 1.54
CA THR A 13 11.66 11.82 2.58
C THR A 13 12.25 11.89 3.99
N ILE A 14 13.41 11.26 4.22
CA ILE A 14 14.07 11.26 5.53
C ILE A 14 14.34 12.70 5.99
N ARG A 15 14.89 13.53 5.10
CA ARG A 15 15.15 14.95 5.41
C ARG A 15 13.86 15.73 5.67
N TYR A 16 12.82 15.53 4.85
CA TYR A 16 11.52 16.17 5.06
C TYR A 16 10.90 15.80 6.42
N ILE A 17 10.93 14.52 6.79
CA ILE A 17 10.43 14.03 8.07
C ILE A 17 11.24 14.63 9.24
N GLN A 18 12.56 14.70 9.09
CA GLN A 18 13.45 15.29 10.09
C GLN A 18 13.17 16.79 10.30
N ASP A 19 12.83 17.52 9.25
CA ASP A 19 12.53 18.96 9.33
C ASP A 19 11.13 19.25 9.93
N HIS A 20 10.16 18.34 9.78
CA HIS A 20 8.74 18.63 10.06
C HIS A 20 8.14 17.82 11.22
N THR A 21 8.85 16.82 11.74
CA THR A 21 8.32 15.91 12.76
C THR A 21 9.36 15.61 13.84
N ALA A 22 8.92 14.92 14.90
CA ALA A 22 9.79 14.33 15.91
C ALA A 22 10.01 12.81 15.68
N ILE A 23 9.66 12.30 14.50
CA ILE A 23 9.86 10.89 14.17
C ILE A 23 11.37 10.64 14.07
N PRO A 24 11.92 9.66 14.81
CA PRO A 24 13.33 9.35 14.70
C PRO A 24 13.62 8.69 13.36
N VAL A 25 14.47 9.32 12.56
CA VAL A 25 14.96 8.82 11.27
C VAL A 25 16.50 8.91 11.23
N PRO A 26 17.19 8.07 10.45
CA PRO A 26 18.63 8.16 10.31
C PRO A 26 19.07 9.52 9.74
N PHE A 27 20.19 10.07 10.24
CA PHE A 27 20.76 11.26 9.64
C PHE A 27 21.55 10.91 8.38
N ILE A 28 21.28 11.60 7.28
CA ILE A 28 21.95 11.36 6.01
C ILE A 28 23.24 12.18 5.95
N LEU A 29 24.38 11.47 5.91
CA LEU A 29 25.72 12.04 5.80
C LEU A 29 26.05 12.35 4.33
N HIS A 30 25.74 11.42 3.43
CA HIS A 30 25.98 11.57 2.01
C HIS A 30 25.08 10.61 1.22
N TRP A 31 24.86 10.89 -0.06
CA TRP A 31 24.20 9.98 -0.98
C TRP A 31 24.64 10.35 -2.39
N GLY A 32 24.51 9.43 -3.33
CA GLY A 32 24.89 9.70 -4.72
C GLY A 32 24.27 8.73 -5.70
N THR A 33 24.33 9.10 -6.98
CA THR A 33 23.91 8.29 -8.12
C THR A 33 24.89 7.15 -8.39
N ARG A 34 24.59 6.32 -9.39
CA ARG A 34 25.54 5.28 -9.80
C ARG A 34 26.86 5.87 -10.29
N GLU A 35 26.83 6.99 -11.01
CA GLU A 35 28.02 7.66 -11.56
C GLU A 35 28.91 8.21 -10.44
N GLU A 36 28.32 8.63 -9.33
CA GLU A 36 29.01 9.15 -8.16
C GLU A 36 29.53 8.04 -7.23
N SER A 37 29.04 6.82 -7.43
CA SER A 37 29.41 5.65 -6.64
C SER A 37 30.82 5.15 -6.97
N PRO A 38 31.68 4.90 -5.96
CA PRO A 38 32.95 4.25 -6.19
C PRO A 38 32.76 2.93 -6.96
N LEU A 39 33.48 2.77 -8.06
CA LEU A 39 33.39 1.61 -8.97
C LEU A 39 32.07 1.47 -9.75
N GLY A 40 31.16 2.45 -9.69
CA GLY A 40 29.93 2.48 -10.50
C GLY A 40 28.94 1.35 -10.18
N ILE A 41 28.92 0.87 -8.94
CA ILE A 41 28.16 -0.32 -8.51
C ILE A 41 26.65 -0.05 -8.46
N GLY A 42 26.26 1.18 -8.14
CA GLY A 42 24.87 1.60 -8.02
C GLY A 42 24.72 2.84 -7.14
N PRO A 43 23.53 3.45 -7.08
CA PRO A 43 23.27 4.56 -6.18
C PRO A 43 23.41 4.12 -4.72
N PHE A 44 23.73 5.05 -3.84
CA PHE A 44 24.05 4.74 -2.44
C PHE A 44 23.59 5.84 -1.48
N ILE A 45 23.40 5.47 -0.22
CA ILE A 45 23.21 6.39 0.91
C ILE A 45 24.22 6.02 2.00
N ILE A 46 24.88 7.03 2.55
CA ILE A 46 25.71 6.99 3.75
C ILE A 46 24.95 7.74 4.83
N MET A 47 24.64 7.07 5.93
CA MET A 47 23.83 7.61 7.02
C MET A 47 24.30 7.06 8.36
N ASP A 48 23.77 7.63 9.43
CA ASP A 48 24.05 7.17 10.79
C ASP A 48 23.69 5.70 10.99
N TYR A 49 24.56 4.98 11.70
CA TYR A 49 24.20 3.68 12.24
C TYR A 49 23.34 3.87 13.49
N ILE A 50 22.11 3.38 13.45
CA ILE A 50 21.20 3.43 14.60
C ILE A 50 21.47 2.22 15.49
N ASN A 51 21.96 2.46 16.71
CA ASN A 51 22.10 1.41 17.71
C ASN A 51 20.71 0.94 18.19
N HIS A 52 20.39 -0.33 17.93
CA HIS A 52 19.09 -0.94 18.24
C HIS A 52 19.28 -2.40 18.67
N GLU A 53 18.30 -2.94 19.38
CA GLU A 53 18.29 -4.33 19.85
C GLU A 53 17.55 -5.25 18.87
N MET A 54 16.44 -4.78 18.29
CA MET A 54 15.59 -5.55 17.39
C MET A 54 14.72 -4.64 16.51
N ASN A 55 14.08 -5.21 15.49
CA ASN A 55 12.95 -4.55 14.84
C ASN A 55 11.62 -4.92 15.52
N MET A 56 10.57 -4.15 15.27
CA MET A 56 9.27 -4.34 15.90
C MET A 56 8.58 -5.65 15.46
N THR A 57 8.86 -6.14 14.24
CA THR A 57 8.39 -7.49 13.83
C THR A 57 8.88 -8.54 14.82
N ALA A 58 10.17 -8.57 15.14
CA ALA A 58 10.73 -9.52 16.10
C ALA A 58 10.09 -9.41 17.50
N ALA A 59 9.75 -8.19 17.94
CA ALA A 59 9.08 -7.96 19.23
C ALA A 59 7.63 -8.45 19.26
N LEU A 60 6.95 -8.47 18.11
CA LEU A 60 5.54 -8.86 17.95
C LEU A 60 5.36 -10.32 17.50
N ASN A 61 6.38 -10.93 16.91
CA ASN A 61 6.28 -12.23 16.24
C ASN A 61 6.00 -13.39 17.22
N THR A 62 5.42 -14.46 16.69
CA THR A 62 5.24 -15.73 17.41
C THR A 62 6.60 -16.33 17.76
N PRO A 63 6.86 -16.67 19.04
CA PRO A 63 8.12 -17.29 19.46
C PRO A 63 8.34 -18.65 18.79
N GLY A 64 9.61 -18.95 18.45
CA GLY A 64 10.01 -20.25 17.91
C GLY A 64 9.78 -20.41 16.40
N LEU A 65 9.28 -19.39 15.71
CA LEU A 65 9.30 -19.38 14.24
C LEU A 65 10.74 -19.24 13.74
N THR A 66 11.09 -20.10 12.80
CA THR A 66 12.37 -20.06 12.08
C THR A 66 12.29 -19.04 10.94
N LEU A 67 13.44 -18.66 10.39
CA LEU A 67 13.53 -17.61 9.35
C LEU A 67 12.80 -17.96 8.04
N ASP A 68 12.49 -19.24 7.81
CA ASP A 68 11.75 -19.75 6.66
C ASP A 68 10.23 -19.65 6.83
N ILE A 69 9.73 -19.39 8.05
CA ILE A 69 8.30 -19.23 8.30
C ILE A 69 7.97 -17.73 8.32
N PRO A 70 6.98 -17.28 7.52
CA PRO A 70 6.53 -15.90 7.55
C PRO A 70 6.14 -15.44 8.96
N PRO A 71 6.52 -14.22 9.37
CA PRO A 71 6.23 -13.72 10.70
C PRO A 71 4.73 -13.41 10.85
N VAL A 72 4.17 -13.79 11.99
CA VAL A 72 2.77 -13.56 12.35
C VAL A 72 2.67 -13.10 13.80
N LEU A 73 1.79 -12.13 14.06
CA LEU A 73 1.56 -11.61 15.41
C LEU A 73 1.30 -12.76 16.39
N TYR A 74 2.05 -12.78 17.50
CA TYR A 74 1.86 -13.77 18.54
C TYR A 74 0.44 -13.71 19.12
N PRO A 75 -0.39 -14.77 18.98
CA PRO A 75 -1.80 -14.70 19.37
C PRO A 75 -2.01 -14.44 20.87
N ASN A 76 -1.07 -14.88 21.71
CA ASN A 76 -1.10 -14.71 23.16
C ASN A 76 -0.14 -13.62 23.64
N ILE A 77 0.18 -12.64 22.78
CA ILE A 77 0.98 -11.48 23.20
C ILE A 77 0.31 -10.78 24.38
N ASP A 78 1.13 -10.38 25.35
CA ASP A 78 0.66 -9.57 26.46
C ASP A 78 0.02 -8.27 25.93
N GLU A 79 -1.24 -8.02 26.30
CA GLU A 79 -2.01 -6.89 25.77
C GLU A 79 -1.40 -5.55 26.16
N ALA A 80 -0.77 -5.43 27.33
CA ALA A 80 -0.12 -4.19 27.74
C ALA A 80 1.12 -3.91 26.88
N LYS A 81 1.93 -4.95 26.59
CA LYS A 81 3.05 -4.87 25.64
C LYS A 81 2.56 -4.48 24.24
N LEU A 82 1.49 -5.11 23.75
CA LEU A 82 0.92 -4.80 22.43
C LEU A 82 0.44 -3.35 22.35
N GLU A 83 -0.36 -2.92 23.33
CA GLU A 83 -0.88 -1.56 23.41
C GLU A 83 0.24 -0.52 23.50
N MET A 84 1.30 -0.79 24.27
CA MET A 84 2.48 0.08 24.35
C MET A 84 3.17 0.24 22.99
N LEU A 85 3.41 -0.84 22.25
CA LEU A 85 4.04 -0.78 20.93
C LEU A 85 3.13 -0.06 19.92
N TYR A 86 1.84 -0.39 19.89
CA TYR A 86 0.86 0.28 19.04
C TYR A 86 0.74 1.77 19.34
N ARG A 87 0.82 2.19 20.59
CA ARG A 87 0.81 3.61 21.00
C ARG A 87 1.99 4.38 20.41
N GLN A 88 3.19 3.79 20.41
CA GLN A 88 4.36 4.43 19.80
C GLN A 88 4.20 4.59 18.28
N VAL A 89 3.67 3.57 17.58
CA VAL A 89 3.39 3.68 16.14
C VAL A 89 2.24 4.64 15.85
N ALA A 90 1.20 4.65 16.67
CA ALA A 90 0.09 5.59 16.55
C ALA A 90 0.57 7.04 16.64
N SER A 91 1.51 7.33 17.55
CA SER A 91 2.15 8.65 17.64
C SER A 91 2.89 9.03 16.36
N ILE A 92 3.58 8.09 15.71
CA ILE A 92 4.25 8.32 14.42
C ILE A 92 3.22 8.59 13.32
N LEU A 93 2.21 7.74 13.18
CA LEU A 93 1.16 7.90 12.16
C LEU A 93 0.39 9.22 12.32
N LEU A 94 0.15 9.64 13.55
CA LEU A 94 -0.50 10.92 13.86
C LEU A 94 0.39 12.12 13.48
N GLN A 95 1.72 12.00 13.60
CA GLN A 95 2.64 13.02 13.11
C GLN A 95 2.64 13.07 11.58
N LEU A 96 2.72 11.92 10.91
CA LEU A 96 2.66 11.83 9.44
C LEU A 96 1.33 12.38 8.88
N SER A 97 0.20 12.13 9.54
CA SER A 97 -1.11 12.60 9.05
C SER A 97 -1.28 14.13 9.08
N LYS A 98 -0.41 14.84 9.80
CA LYS A 98 -0.38 16.31 9.80
C LYS A 98 0.42 16.88 8.61
N LEU A 99 1.21 16.06 7.94
CA LEU A 99 1.95 16.47 6.75
C LEU A 99 0.98 16.49 5.56
N GLU A 100 0.66 17.70 5.12
CA GLU A 100 -0.26 17.96 4.02
C GLU A 100 0.50 18.52 2.82
N LEU A 101 0.23 17.94 1.65
CA LEU A 101 0.93 18.26 0.42
C LEU A 101 -0.07 18.65 -0.68
N PRO A 102 0.33 19.52 -1.63
CA PRO A 102 -0.60 20.15 -2.57
C PRO A 102 -1.01 19.23 -3.74
N LEU A 103 -0.22 18.17 -4.01
CA LEU A 103 -0.41 17.23 -5.09
C LEU A 103 -0.15 15.81 -4.60
N ILE A 104 -0.68 14.81 -5.30
CA ILE A 104 -0.29 13.41 -5.12
C ILE A 104 0.98 13.17 -5.94
N GLY A 105 2.04 12.70 -5.28
CA GLY A 105 3.36 12.53 -5.89
C GLY A 105 4.50 12.45 -4.88
N ALA A 106 5.70 12.18 -5.36
CA ALA A 106 6.90 12.12 -4.53
C ALA A 106 7.50 13.52 -4.30
N LEU A 107 8.13 13.69 -3.13
CA LEU A 107 8.81 14.91 -2.74
C LEU A 107 10.17 15.05 -3.42
N GLU A 108 10.53 16.30 -3.71
CA GLU A 108 11.85 16.69 -4.16
C GLU A 108 12.33 17.89 -3.33
N GLU A 109 13.61 17.86 -2.95
CA GLU A 109 14.29 19.01 -2.36
C GLU A 109 14.72 19.94 -3.50
N THR A 110 14.03 21.06 -3.71
CA THR A 110 14.31 22.00 -4.81
C THR A 110 15.41 23.00 -4.47
N HIS A 111 15.45 23.39 -3.20
CA HIS A 111 16.49 24.20 -2.57
C HIS A 111 16.74 23.67 -1.17
N GLU A 112 17.82 24.10 -0.51
CA GLU A 112 18.15 23.66 0.85
C GLU A 112 16.94 23.81 1.79
N ARG A 113 16.41 22.67 2.27
CA ARG A 113 15.19 22.59 3.12
C ARG A 113 13.90 23.16 2.51
N SER A 114 13.81 23.22 1.18
CA SER A 114 12.61 23.58 0.45
C SER A 114 12.07 22.36 -0.29
N TRP A 115 10.79 22.06 -0.06
CA TRP A 115 10.17 20.80 -0.45
C TRP A 115 9.02 21.02 -1.40
N GLU A 116 9.05 20.37 -2.55
CA GLU A 116 7.98 20.42 -3.54
C GLU A 116 7.56 19.02 -4.00
N VAL A 117 6.30 18.87 -4.43
CA VAL A 117 5.81 17.62 -5.03
C VAL A 117 5.87 17.78 -6.55
N THR A 118 7.00 17.38 -7.12
CA THR A 118 7.29 17.52 -8.56
C THR A 118 7.32 16.19 -9.30
N ARG A 119 7.46 15.07 -8.57
CA ARG A 119 7.69 13.74 -9.15
C ARG A 119 6.46 12.85 -9.01
N ARG A 120 6.35 11.86 -9.91
CA ARG A 120 5.30 10.83 -9.87
C ARG A 120 5.32 10.08 -8.52
N PRO A 121 4.19 9.54 -8.04
CA PRO A 121 4.22 8.61 -6.92
C PRO A 121 4.84 7.28 -7.39
N LEU A 122 6.03 6.94 -6.89
CA LEU A 122 6.60 5.60 -7.07
C LEU A 122 6.17 4.71 -5.90
N SER A 123 5.10 3.96 -6.08
CA SER A 123 4.58 3.06 -5.05
C SER A 123 5.29 1.71 -5.06
N MET A 124 5.33 1.03 -3.90
CA MET A 124 5.86 -0.34 -3.81
C MET A 124 5.16 -1.29 -4.80
N PRO A 125 3.81 -1.28 -4.93
CA PRO A 125 3.13 -2.09 -5.93
C PRO A 125 3.53 -1.78 -7.38
N MET A 126 3.81 -0.52 -7.73
CA MET A 126 4.30 -0.17 -9.07
C MET A 126 5.71 -0.73 -9.34
N ASN A 127 6.60 -0.71 -8.33
CA ASN A 127 7.90 -1.36 -8.45
C ASN A 127 7.76 -2.88 -8.65
N GLU A 128 6.86 -3.52 -7.91
CA GLU A 128 6.62 -4.96 -7.99
C GLU A 128 6.02 -5.41 -9.32
N LEU A 129 5.13 -4.59 -9.91
CA LEU A 129 4.63 -4.81 -11.28
C LEU A 129 5.76 -4.93 -12.29
N VAL A 130 6.77 -4.04 -12.20
CA VAL A 130 7.93 -4.07 -13.09
C VAL A 130 8.87 -5.21 -12.75
N ARG A 131 9.12 -5.45 -11.46
CA ARG A 131 10.09 -6.45 -10.98
C ARG A 131 9.65 -7.89 -11.26
N THR A 132 8.36 -8.17 -11.06
CA THR A 132 7.83 -9.55 -11.09
C THR A 132 6.66 -9.73 -12.06
N GLY A 133 5.90 -8.66 -12.34
CA GLY A 133 4.70 -8.72 -13.18
C GLY A 133 4.95 -8.57 -14.69
N THR A 134 6.19 -8.53 -15.16
CA THR A 134 6.53 -8.24 -16.58
C THR A 134 5.92 -6.94 -17.12
N PHE A 135 5.61 -6.00 -16.21
CA PHE A 135 4.95 -4.76 -16.57
C PHE A 135 5.94 -3.76 -17.17
N PRO A 136 5.65 -3.17 -18.36
CA PRO A 136 6.55 -2.20 -18.96
C PRO A 136 6.69 -0.91 -18.14
N ARG A 137 7.92 -0.45 -17.86
CA ARG A 137 8.15 0.80 -17.12
C ARG A 137 7.44 1.99 -17.74
N ALA A 138 7.42 2.06 -19.07
CA ALA A 138 6.80 3.14 -19.85
C ALA A 138 5.27 3.25 -19.69
N LYS A 139 4.60 2.22 -19.13
CA LYS A 139 3.16 2.24 -18.85
C LYS A 139 2.82 2.73 -17.44
N LEU A 140 3.82 2.90 -16.56
CA LEU A 140 3.58 3.49 -15.25
C LEU A 140 3.21 4.98 -15.40
N PRO A 141 2.45 5.55 -14.45
CA PRO A 141 2.26 7.00 -14.38
C PRO A 141 3.60 7.72 -14.37
N THR A 142 3.67 8.89 -15.01
CA THR A 142 4.91 9.70 -15.14
C THR A 142 4.79 11.09 -14.52
N SER A 143 3.61 11.49 -14.05
CA SER A 143 3.34 12.80 -13.47
C SER A 143 2.69 12.72 -12.10
N THR A 144 2.63 13.87 -11.42
CA THR A 144 1.80 14.08 -10.24
C THR A 144 0.32 14.08 -10.59
N PHE A 145 -0.54 13.96 -9.58
CA PHE A 145 -2.00 14.05 -9.73
C PHE A 145 -2.57 15.19 -8.88
N LYS A 146 -3.63 15.83 -9.39
CA LYS A 146 -4.28 16.97 -8.73
C LYS A 146 -5.50 16.54 -7.92
N THR A 147 -5.94 15.29 -8.08
CA THR A 147 -7.14 14.77 -7.42
C THR A 147 -6.98 13.31 -7.01
N SER A 148 -7.69 12.92 -5.95
CA SER A 148 -7.81 11.51 -5.55
C SER A 148 -8.45 10.68 -6.67
N SER A 149 -9.51 11.20 -7.32
CA SER A 149 -10.18 10.48 -8.42
C SER A 149 -9.26 10.14 -9.58
N GLU A 150 -8.42 11.09 -10.03
CA GLU A 150 -7.43 10.84 -11.09
C GLU A 150 -6.44 9.75 -10.69
N TYR A 151 -6.01 9.76 -9.42
CA TYR A 151 -5.07 8.74 -8.93
C TYR A 151 -5.72 7.36 -8.82
N PHE A 152 -6.95 7.25 -8.29
CA PHE A 152 -7.70 5.99 -8.27
C PHE A 152 -7.98 5.45 -9.67
N GLN A 153 -8.26 6.31 -10.66
CA GLN A 153 -8.38 5.90 -12.06
C GLN A 153 -7.05 5.36 -12.60
N ALA A 154 -5.92 6.01 -12.29
CA ALA A 154 -4.61 5.52 -12.67
C ALA A 154 -4.31 4.14 -12.06
N LEU A 155 -4.62 3.93 -10.78
CA LEU A 155 -4.48 2.62 -10.12
C LEU A 155 -5.39 1.56 -10.76
N ALA A 156 -6.64 1.89 -11.08
CA ALA A 156 -7.54 0.97 -11.76
C ALA A 156 -7.07 0.59 -13.17
N ASN A 157 -6.51 1.55 -13.91
CA ASN A 157 -5.88 1.29 -15.21
C ASN A 157 -4.67 0.37 -15.07
N LEU A 158 -3.84 0.57 -14.03
CA LEU A 158 -2.71 -0.31 -13.75
C LEU A 158 -3.15 -1.75 -13.47
N HIS A 159 -4.27 -1.98 -12.79
CA HIS A 159 -4.80 -3.33 -12.59
C HIS A 159 -5.15 -4.01 -13.93
N VAL A 160 -5.84 -3.30 -14.82
CA VAL A 160 -6.21 -3.79 -16.15
C VAL A 160 -4.96 -4.07 -16.99
N ASP A 161 -4.05 -3.11 -17.05
CA ASP A 161 -2.81 -3.24 -17.80
C ASP A 161 -1.94 -4.35 -17.22
N HIS A 162 -1.89 -4.53 -15.90
CA HIS A 162 -1.13 -5.60 -15.26
C HIS A 162 -1.56 -6.96 -15.79
N LEU A 163 -2.86 -7.28 -15.75
CA LEU A 163 -3.38 -8.54 -16.29
C LEU A 163 -3.09 -8.69 -17.78
N ALA A 164 -3.11 -7.59 -18.53
CA ALA A 164 -2.86 -7.60 -19.97
C ALA A 164 -1.40 -7.90 -20.33
N ASN A 165 -0.44 -7.47 -19.51
CA ASN A 165 1.00 -7.60 -19.76
C ASN A 165 1.64 -8.80 -19.03
N GLN A 166 1.17 -9.16 -17.83
CA GLN A 166 1.73 -10.30 -17.10
C GLN A 166 1.47 -11.56 -17.90
N ARG A 167 2.51 -12.22 -18.42
CA ARG A 167 2.37 -13.44 -19.23
C ARG A 167 2.19 -14.67 -18.34
N ASN A 168 3.23 -14.96 -17.57
CA ASN A 168 3.37 -16.17 -16.77
C ASN A 168 2.66 -16.05 -15.43
N ASP A 169 2.05 -17.16 -15.02
CA ASP A 169 1.36 -17.31 -13.73
C ASP A 169 0.27 -16.22 -13.49
N ALA A 170 -0.21 -15.60 -14.58
CA ALA A 170 -1.25 -14.59 -14.56
C ALA A 170 -2.66 -15.18 -14.41
N ILE A 171 -2.87 -16.38 -14.98
CA ILE A 171 -4.15 -17.08 -14.99
C ILE A 171 -3.96 -18.58 -14.68
N GLU A 172 -4.95 -19.18 -14.05
CA GLU A 172 -4.98 -20.62 -13.76
C GLU A 172 -5.84 -21.41 -14.76
N SER A 173 -6.82 -20.75 -15.37
CA SER A 173 -7.74 -21.34 -16.34
C SER A 173 -8.42 -20.26 -17.18
N ARG A 174 -9.16 -20.66 -18.22
CA ARG A 174 -10.01 -19.76 -19.01
C ARG A 174 -11.01 -19.01 -18.12
N ALA A 175 -11.69 -19.73 -17.23
CA ALA A 175 -12.68 -19.17 -16.32
C ALA A 175 -12.03 -18.20 -15.31
N ASP A 176 -10.84 -18.54 -14.79
CA ASP A 176 -10.06 -17.62 -13.95
C ASP A 176 -9.70 -16.33 -14.71
N CYS A 177 -9.28 -16.44 -15.98
CA CYS A 177 -8.99 -15.27 -16.81
C CYS A 177 -10.22 -14.37 -17.00
N GLN A 178 -11.39 -14.96 -17.29
CA GLN A 178 -12.64 -14.22 -17.44
C GLN A 178 -13.04 -13.54 -16.13
N ARG A 179 -12.95 -14.25 -15.00
CA ARG A 179 -13.19 -13.71 -13.67
C ARG A 179 -12.26 -12.53 -13.36
N LYS A 180 -10.95 -12.69 -13.57
CA LYS A 180 -9.93 -11.65 -13.37
C LYS A 180 -10.14 -10.42 -14.27
N TYR A 181 -10.54 -10.66 -15.52
CA TYR A 181 -10.87 -9.60 -16.48
C TYR A 181 -12.07 -8.79 -16.00
N THR A 182 -13.19 -9.45 -15.68
CA THR A 182 -14.42 -8.82 -15.22
C THR A 182 -14.19 -7.98 -13.96
N ALA A 183 -13.48 -8.51 -12.96
CA ALA A 183 -13.18 -7.79 -11.73
C ALA A 183 -12.46 -6.45 -11.99
N ARG A 184 -11.45 -6.46 -12.86
CA ARG A 184 -10.65 -5.27 -13.19
C ARG A 184 -11.45 -4.26 -14.02
N GLN A 185 -12.27 -4.72 -14.96
CA GLN A 185 -13.16 -3.85 -15.74
C GLN A 185 -14.22 -3.19 -14.85
N LEU A 186 -14.81 -3.93 -13.91
CA LEU A 186 -15.76 -3.37 -12.95
C LEU A 186 -15.12 -2.36 -12.00
N PHE A 187 -13.93 -2.67 -11.48
CA PHE A 187 -13.21 -1.74 -10.62
C PHE A 187 -12.81 -0.47 -11.36
N GLN A 188 -12.36 -0.59 -12.61
CA GLN A 188 -12.11 0.54 -13.51
C GLN A 188 -13.39 1.37 -13.72
N LYS A 189 -14.52 0.72 -14.03
CA LYS A 189 -15.82 1.39 -14.15
C LYS A 189 -16.16 2.18 -12.89
N LEU A 190 -16.03 1.59 -11.70
CA LEU A 190 -16.28 2.26 -10.42
C LEU A 190 -15.34 3.46 -10.20
N ALA A 191 -14.07 3.37 -10.61
CA ALA A 191 -13.11 4.47 -10.53
C ALA A 191 -13.50 5.65 -11.43
N TYR A 192 -13.91 5.37 -12.67
CA TYR A 192 -14.36 6.40 -13.61
C TYR A 192 -15.72 7.01 -13.22
N GLU A 193 -16.60 6.22 -12.60
CA GLU A 193 -17.87 6.70 -12.04
C GLU A 193 -17.71 7.41 -10.67
N ARG A 194 -16.49 7.50 -10.13
CA ARG A 194 -16.18 8.10 -8.83
C ARG A 194 -16.97 7.48 -7.67
N LYS A 195 -17.12 6.15 -7.70
CA LYS A 195 -17.85 5.38 -6.68
C LYS A 195 -16.96 4.65 -5.68
N LEU A 196 -15.65 4.61 -5.91
CA LEU A 196 -14.71 3.87 -5.06
C LEU A 196 -14.63 4.47 -3.64
N VAL A 197 -14.52 5.79 -3.54
CA VAL A 197 -14.39 6.54 -2.29
C VAL A 197 -15.25 7.80 -2.32
N SER A 198 -15.42 8.45 -1.17
CA SER A 198 -16.18 9.70 -1.07
C SER A 198 -15.49 10.86 -1.80
N ASP A 199 -16.26 11.69 -2.51
CA ASP A 199 -15.76 12.92 -3.16
C ASP A 199 -15.29 14.00 -2.15
N ARG A 200 -15.49 13.80 -0.84
CA ARG A 200 -15.20 14.79 0.20
C ARG A 200 -13.76 15.28 0.18
N TYR A 201 -12.81 14.41 -0.16
CA TYR A 201 -11.37 14.70 -0.15
C TYR A 201 -10.75 14.63 -1.55
N ASP A 202 -11.56 14.71 -2.61
CA ASP A 202 -11.08 14.59 -4.00
C ASP A 202 -9.99 15.61 -4.34
N LYS A 203 -10.10 16.83 -3.80
CA LYS A 203 -9.14 17.94 -4.00
C LYS A 203 -8.10 18.06 -2.88
N GLY A 204 -7.99 17.04 -2.03
CA GLY A 204 -7.11 17.03 -0.87
C GLY A 204 -7.79 17.48 0.44
N PRO A 205 -7.00 17.76 1.50
CA PRO A 205 -5.54 17.72 1.50
C PRO A 205 -4.98 16.32 1.18
N PHE A 206 -3.85 16.24 0.49
CA PHE A 206 -3.14 14.98 0.28
C PHE A 206 -2.18 14.75 1.44
N LYS A 207 -2.17 13.52 1.95
CA LYS A 207 -1.44 13.16 3.17
C LYS A 207 -0.17 12.42 2.83
N PHE A 208 0.85 12.60 3.65
CA PHE A 208 2.05 11.77 3.55
C PHE A 208 1.71 10.28 3.74
N TRP A 209 2.23 9.43 2.87
CA TRP A 209 2.02 7.99 2.88
C TRP A 209 3.30 7.25 2.54
N CYS A 210 3.54 6.11 3.19
CA CYS A 210 4.60 5.16 2.82
C CYS A 210 4.00 3.76 2.73
N ASP A 211 4.13 3.12 1.56
CA ASP A 211 3.53 1.80 1.34
C ASP A 211 4.20 0.67 2.14
N ASP A 212 5.45 0.88 2.57
CA ASP A 212 6.22 -0.09 3.36
C ASP A 212 6.44 0.35 4.83
N LEU A 213 5.63 1.29 5.34
CA LEU A 213 5.65 1.60 6.77
C LEU A 213 4.99 0.46 7.57
N ARG A 214 5.82 -0.47 8.05
CA ARG A 214 5.42 -1.69 8.77
C ARG A 214 6.44 -2.08 9.86
N PRO A 215 6.13 -3.02 10.76
CA PRO A 215 6.96 -3.33 11.92
C PRO A 215 8.40 -3.80 11.62
N SER A 216 8.68 -4.32 10.40
CA SER A 216 10.06 -4.67 10.01
C SER A 216 10.96 -3.46 9.88
N ASN A 217 10.38 -2.29 9.60
CA ASN A 217 11.08 -1.05 9.29
C ASN A 217 11.06 -0.08 10.50
N ILE A 218 10.72 -0.59 11.68
CA ILE A 218 10.70 0.15 12.95
C ILE A 218 11.70 -0.50 13.90
N LEU A 219 12.72 0.23 14.31
CA LEU A 219 13.81 -0.23 15.16
C LEU A 219 13.52 0.10 16.63
N LEU A 220 13.81 -0.86 17.51
CA LEU A 220 13.55 -0.80 18.94
C LEU A 220 14.85 -0.93 19.75
N ASP A 221 14.95 -0.21 20.87
CA ASP A 221 15.97 -0.47 21.88
C ASP A 221 15.61 -1.66 22.79
N ALA A 222 16.50 -1.96 23.75
CA ALA A 222 16.29 -3.03 24.74
C ALA A 222 15.07 -2.82 25.65
N ASN A 223 14.54 -1.58 25.73
CA ASN A 223 13.35 -1.21 26.50
C ASN A 223 12.10 -1.15 25.62
N LEU A 224 12.16 -1.67 24.38
CA LEU A 224 11.09 -1.65 23.39
C LEU A 224 10.61 -0.24 23.01
N GLN A 225 11.49 0.76 23.12
CA GLN A 225 11.25 2.12 22.65
C GLN A 225 11.69 2.26 21.20
N ILE A 226 10.89 2.94 20.37
CA ILE A 226 11.25 3.22 18.98
C ILE A 226 12.45 4.17 18.96
N VAL A 227 13.54 3.72 18.32
CA VAL A 227 14.76 4.52 18.14
C VAL A 227 14.99 4.99 16.70
N ALA A 228 14.34 4.36 15.72
CA ALA A 228 14.28 4.85 14.35
C ALA A 228 13.17 4.19 13.55
N VAL A 229 12.70 4.89 12.52
CA VAL A 229 11.92 4.35 11.41
C VAL A 229 12.76 4.48 10.15
N ILE A 230 12.88 3.40 9.39
CA ILE A 230 13.74 3.28 8.22
C ILE A 230 12.94 2.89 6.97
N ASP A 231 13.62 2.77 5.83
CA ASP A 231 13.07 2.26 4.57
C ASP A 231 11.90 3.12 4.04
N TRP A 232 12.24 4.36 3.65
CA TRP A 232 11.27 5.37 3.22
C TRP A 232 11.13 5.49 1.70
N GLU A 233 11.73 4.58 0.92
CA GLU A 233 11.86 4.66 -0.54
C GLU A 233 10.53 4.65 -1.31
N PHE A 234 9.46 4.14 -0.71
CA PHE A 234 8.10 4.09 -1.29
C PHE A 234 7.15 5.13 -0.66
N SER A 235 7.69 6.29 -0.32
CA SER A 235 6.93 7.41 0.26
C SER A 235 6.49 8.43 -0.77
N TYR A 236 5.26 8.92 -0.63
CA TYR A 236 4.65 9.92 -1.49
C TYR A 236 3.45 10.60 -0.81
N ALA A 237 3.03 11.75 -1.31
CA ALA A 237 1.74 12.34 -1.00
C ALA A 237 0.62 11.52 -1.64
N ALA A 238 -0.37 11.09 -0.88
CA ALA A 238 -1.46 10.21 -1.31
C ALA A 238 -2.85 10.77 -0.94
N PRO A 239 -3.94 10.20 -1.50
CA PRO A 239 -5.29 10.50 -1.06
C PRO A 239 -5.45 10.36 0.46
N SER A 240 -6.22 11.27 1.07
CA SER A 240 -6.50 11.25 2.52
C SER A 240 -7.08 9.90 2.99
N GLU A 241 -7.86 9.25 2.14
CA GLU A 241 -8.46 7.94 2.38
C GLU A 241 -7.43 6.86 2.71
N PHE A 242 -6.18 6.98 2.24
CA PHE A 242 -5.12 6.04 2.56
C PHE A 242 -4.76 6.12 4.04
N THR A 243 -4.61 7.34 4.57
CA THR A 243 -4.34 7.57 6.00
C THR A 243 -5.54 7.19 6.88
N PHE A 244 -6.75 7.20 6.33
CA PHE A 244 -7.96 6.77 7.05
C PHE A 244 -8.11 5.26 7.06
N ALA A 245 -7.41 4.50 6.23
CA ALA A 245 -7.38 3.05 6.34
C ALA A 245 -6.46 2.65 7.52
N PRO A 246 -6.94 1.88 8.52
CA PRO A 246 -6.07 1.39 9.58
C PRO A 246 -4.91 0.54 9.01
N PRO A 247 -3.77 0.42 9.72
CA PRO A 247 -2.61 -0.30 9.19
C PRO A 247 -2.93 -1.78 8.95
N TRP A 248 -2.75 -2.27 7.73
CA TRP A 248 -3.04 -3.69 7.41
C TRP A 248 -2.18 -4.68 8.23
N TRP A 249 -1.00 -4.26 8.68
CA TRP A 249 0.00 -5.13 9.31
C TRP A 249 -0.25 -5.40 10.80
N LEU A 250 -1.43 -5.10 11.36
CA LEU A 250 -1.71 -5.40 12.78
C LEU A 250 -1.50 -6.90 13.11
N LEU A 251 -1.67 -7.80 12.13
CA LEU A 251 -1.37 -9.24 12.25
C LEU A 251 0.02 -9.64 11.73
N ILE A 252 0.81 -8.68 11.25
CA ILE A 252 2.09 -8.82 10.51
C ILE A 252 1.92 -9.46 9.13
N GLU A 253 1.18 -10.56 9.06
CA GLU A 253 0.87 -11.31 7.84
C GLU A 253 -0.26 -10.66 7.03
N GLN A 254 -0.12 -10.69 5.71
CA GLN A 254 -1.10 -10.09 4.80
C GLN A 254 -2.36 -10.97 4.64
N PRO A 255 -3.53 -10.37 4.38
CA PRO A 255 -4.78 -11.11 4.21
C PRO A 255 -4.71 -12.20 3.12
N GLU A 256 -4.02 -11.94 2.00
CA GLU A 256 -3.89 -12.90 0.90
C GLU A 256 -3.00 -14.12 1.21
N TYR A 257 -2.15 -14.04 2.24
CA TYR A 257 -1.26 -15.13 2.66
C TYR A 257 -1.74 -15.82 3.93
N TRP A 258 -2.92 -15.44 4.43
CA TRP A 258 -3.47 -16.03 5.65
C TRP A 258 -4.00 -17.44 5.40
N GLU A 259 -3.34 -18.44 5.98
CA GLU A 259 -3.62 -19.88 5.75
C GLU A 259 -5.09 -20.25 6.00
N LYS A 260 -5.74 -19.63 6.98
CA LYS A 260 -7.14 -19.91 7.36
C LYS A 260 -8.17 -19.14 6.51
N GLY A 261 -7.72 -18.37 5.52
CA GLY A 261 -8.56 -17.57 4.64
C GLY A 261 -8.92 -16.19 5.17
N LEU A 262 -9.46 -15.36 4.28
CA LEU A 262 -9.70 -13.93 4.54
C LEU A 262 -10.68 -13.67 5.68
N ASP A 263 -11.71 -14.49 5.85
CA ASP A 263 -12.69 -14.31 6.92
C ASP A 263 -12.10 -14.55 8.33
N ASP A 264 -11.19 -15.53 8.47
CA ASP A 264 -10.47 -15.72 9.74
C ASP A 264 -9.51 -14.55 9.99
N TRP A 265 -8.79 -14.09 8.94
CA TRP A 265 -7.93 -12.91 9.03
C TRP A 265 -8.71 -11.68 9.52
N VAL A 266 -9.89 -11.42 8.95
CA VAL A 266 -10.79 -10.32 9.34
C VAL A 266 -11.14 -10.42 10.83
N GLN A 267 -11.55 -11.61 11.29
CA GLN A 267 -11.91 -11.81 12.69
C GLN A 267 -10.73 -11.55 13.64
N GLN A 268 -9.53 -12.03 13.31
CA GLN A 268 -8.35 -11.78 14.13
C GLN A 268 -7.93 -10.30 14.08
N TYR A 269 -8.02 -9.69 12.90
CA TYR A 269 -7.66 -8.30 12.68
C TYR A 269 -8.56 -7.36 13.49
N GLU A 270 -9.88 -7.59 13.54
CA GLU A 270 -10.80 -6.75 14.31
C GLU A 270 -10.47 -6.69 15.80
N ARG A 271 -10.02 -7.81 16.37
CA ARG A 271 -9.57 -7.86 17.78
C ARG A 271 -8.39 -6.92 17.99
N ARG A 272 -7.40 -6.97 17.09
CA ARG A 272 -6.18 -6.14 17.17
C ARG A 272 -6.44 -4.68 16.79
N LEU A 273 -7.36 -4.44 15.87
CA LEU A 273 -7.83 -3.11 15.50
C LEU A 273 -8.44 -2.41 16.71
N THR A 274 -9.19 -3.13 17.55
CA THR A 274 -9.75 -2.56 18.78
C THR A 274 -8.65 -2.05 19.72
N THR A 275 -7.60 -2.84 19.95
CA THR A 275 -6.43 -2.42 20.76
C THR A 275 -5.70 -1.24 20.12
N PHE A 276 -5.49 -1.27 18.79
CA PHE A 276 -4.82 -0.19 18.07
C PHE A 276 -5.61 1.12 18.11
N LEU A 277 -6.93 1.08 17.89
CA LEU A 277 -7.78 2.28 17.91
C LEU A 277 -7.86 2.91 19.31
N LYS A 278 -7.79 2.10 20.37
CA LYS A 278 -7.66 2.60 21.74
C LYS A 278 -6.34 3.36 21.89
N ALA A 279 -5.22 2.74 21.50
CA ALA A 279 -3.90 3.37 21.58
C ALA A 279 -3.81 4.68 20.76
N MET A 280 -4.40 4.69 19.55
CA MET A 280 -4.52 5.89 18.72
C MET A 280 -5.37 6.97 19.38
N GLY A 281 -6.53 6.63 19.93
CA GLY A 281 -7.39 7.57 20.64
C GLY A 281 -6.70 8.24 21.82
N ASP A 282 -5.96 7.46 22.63
CA ASP A 282 -5.21 8.01 23.75
C ASP A 282 -4.06 8.94 23.29
N CYS A 283 -3.39 8.61 22.17
CA CYS A 283 -2.38 9.50 21.58
C CYS A 283 -2.99 10.82 21.11
N GLU A 284 -4.15 10.76 20.46
CA GLU A 284 -4.90 11.94 20.02
C GLU A 284 -5.29 12.82 21.21
N ASP A 285 -5.85 12.22 22.26
CA ASP A 285 -6.26 12.93 23.48
C ASP A 285 -5.08 13.66 24.13
N ALA A 286 -3.93 12.99 24.24
CA ALA A 286 -2.71 13.60 24.76
C ALA A 286 -2.21 14.75 23.88
N SER A 287 -2.21 14.58 22.55
CA SER A 287 -1.80 15.64 21.61
C SER A 287 -2.76 16.82 21.59
N ILE A 288 -4.07 16.59 21.73
CA ILE A 288 -5.09 17.65 21.82
C ILE A 288 -4.93 18.42 23.13
N ALA A 289 -4.76 17.73 24.26
CA ALA A 289 -4.49 18.38 25.54
C ALA A 289 -3.20 19.22 25.53
N ALA A 290 -2.20 18.81 24.74
CA ALA A 290 -0.95 19.55 24.53
C ALA A 290 -1.07 20.68 23.48
N GLY A 291 -2.23 20.86 22.83
CA GLY A 291 -2.43 21.87 21.78
C GLY A 291 -1.69 21.58 20.47
N GLN A 292 -1.30 20.32 20.22
CA GLN A 292 -0.52 19.87 19.06
C GLN A 292 -1.37 19.21 17.97
N LEU A 293 -2.67 19.01 18.24
CA LEU A 293 -3.64 18.39 17.34
C LEU A 293 -5.01 19.04 17.56
N LEU A 294 -5.77 19.22 16.48
CA LEU A 294 -7.16 19.66 16.51
C LEU A 294 -8.11 18.45 16.54
N GLU A 295 -9.31 18.61 17.11
CA GLU A 295 -10.31 17.52 17.23
C GLU A 295 -10.70 16.91 15.86
N GLU A 296 -10.79 17.73 14.80
CA GLU A 296 -11.09 17.29 13.44
C GLU A 296 -9.95 16.48 12.77
N GLN A 297 -8.74 16.54 13.33
CA GLN A 297 -7.56 15.83 12.83
C GLN A 297 -7.42 14.41 13.39
N ARG A 298 -8.35 13.96 14.26
CA ARG A 298 -8.37 12.58 14.75
C ARG A 298 -8.44 11.56 13.61
N LEU A 299 -7.62 10.53 13.73
CA LEU A 299 -7.56 9.37 12.84
C LEU A 299 -8.38 8.19 13.37
N SER A 300 -8.43 7.96 14.68
CA SER A 300 -9.08 6.80 15.29
C SER A 300 -10.54 6.64 14.87
N GLY A 301 -11.29 7.75 14.82
CA GLY A 301 -12.66 7.79 14.30
C GLY A 301 -12.73 7.42 12.82
N LYS A 302 -11.90 8.07 12.00
CA LYS A 302 -11.83 7.84 10.55
C LYS A 302 -11.41 6.42 10.19
N MET A 303 -10.49 5.84 10.95
CA MET A 303 -10.04 4.44 10.81
C MET A 303 -11.13 3.44 11.15
N ARG A 304 -11.90 3.72 12.21
CA ARG A 304 -13.07 2.91 12.57
C ARG A 304 -14.15 2.97 11.49
N GLU A 305 -14.44 4.18 10.99
CA GLU A 305 -15.40 4.39 9.91
C GLU A 305 -14.96 3.70 8.62
N SER A 306 -13.69 3.85 8.23
CA SER A 306 -13.11 3.23 7.02
C SER A 306 -13.16 1.70 7.06
N TRP A 307 -12.91 1.10 8.23
CA TRP A 307 -13.08 -0.33 8.42
C TRP A 307 -14.56 -0.74 8.30
N ALA A 308 -15.46 -0.05 9.01
CA ALA A 308 -16.88 -0.39 9.06
C ALA A 308 -17.61 -0.18 7.72
N SER A 309 -17.24 0.84 6.95
CA SER A 309 -17.82 1.12 5.62
C SER A 309 -17.28 0.19 4.53
N GLY A 310 -16.15 -0.48 4.79
CA GLY A 310 -15.39 -1.24 3.80
C GLY A 310 -14.46 -0.39 2.93
N ASP A 311 -14.29 0.91 3.22
CA ASP A 311 -13.32 1.77 2.50
C ASP A 311 -11.88 1.31 2.67
N PHE A 312 -11.56 0.68 3.81
CA PHE A 312 -10.30 -0.03 4.00
C PHE A 312 -10.05 -1.00 2.84
N TRP A 313 -11.05 -1.81 2.45
CA TRP A 313 -10.90 -2.79 1.37
C TRP A 313 -10.78 -2.14 0.00
N THR A 314 -11.46 -1.01 -0.24
CA THR A 314 -11.28 -0.24 -1.49
C THR A 314 -9.84 0.24 -1.60
N VAL A 315 -9.32 0.88 -0.55
CA VAL A 315 -7.95 1.40 -0.50
C VAL A 315 -6.92 0.26 -0.59
N TYR A 316 -7.19 -0.86 0.07
CA TYR A 316 -6.33 -2.05 0.03
C TYR A 316 -6.26 -2.62 -1.38
N ALA A 317 -7.41 -2.90 -2.02
CA ALA A 317 -7.49 -3.44 -3.37
C ALA A 317 -6.90 -2.48 -4.41
N ALA A 318 -7.16 -1.17 -4.28
CA ALA A 318 -6.61 -0.16 -5.19
C ALA A 318 -5.08 -0.23 -5.27
N ARG A 319 -4.41 -0.52 -4.15
CA ARG A 319 -2.95 -0.59 -4.08
C ARG A 319 -2.38 -1.97 -4.36
N ARG A 320 -3.11 -3.07 -4.10
CA ARG A 320 -2.55 -4.43 -4.13
C ARG A 320 -2.84 -5.16 -5.44
N ASN A 321 -1.95 -5.03 -6.43
CA ASN A 321 -2.11 -5.61 -7.77
C ASN A 321 -2.23 -7.15 -7.79
N PHE A 322 -1.46 -7.85 -6.96
CA PHE A 322 -1.40 -9.32 -6.97
C PHE A 322 -2.50 -9.98 -6.10
N ALA A 323 -2.91 -9.31 -5.02
CA ALA A 323 -3.99 -9.76 -4.14
C ALA A 323 -5.39 -9.27 -4.56
N PHE A 324 -5.45 -8.49 -5.64
CA PHE A 324 -6.65 -7.78 -6.07
C PHE A 324 -7.88 -8.69 -6.19
N ASP A 325 -7.71 -9.86 -6.81
CA ASP A 325 -8.82 -10.73 -7.19
C ASP A 325 -9.59 -11.28 -5.98
N GLY A 326 -8.89 -11.81 -4.98
CA GLY A 326 -9.53 -12.33 -3.77
C GLY A 326 -10.27 -11.23 -3.01
N VAL A 327 -9.62 -10.07 -2.84
CA VAL A 327 -10.22 -8.92 -2.14
C VAL A 327 -11.41 -8.36 -2.90
N PHE A 328 -11.32 -8.25 -4.23
CA PHE A 328 -12.42 -7.74 -5.05
C PHE A 328 -13.66 -8.61 -4.90
N TRP A 329 -13.56 -9.91 -5.15
CA TRP A 329 -14.72 -10.79 -5.13
C TRP A 329 -15.32 -10.98 -3.74
N GLU A 330 -14.49 -11.04 -2.70
CA GLU A 330 -14.99 -11.25 -1.34
C GLU A 330 -15.51 -9.99 -0.65
N LYS A 331 -14.88 -8.83 -0.90
CA LYS A 331 -15.14 -7.61 -0.14
C LYS A 331 -15.76 -6.49 -0.98
N LEU A 332 -15.37 -6.34 -2.26
CA LEU A 332 -15.84 -5.22 -3.08
C LEU A 332 -17.07 -5.55 -3.94
N ASP A 333 -17.14 -6.73 -4.55
CA ASP A 333 -18.28 -7.12 -5.39
C ASP A 333 -19.60 -7.08 -4.60
N PRO A 334 -19.72 -7.71 -3.40
CA PRO A 334 -20.95 -7.64 -2.62
C PRO A 334 -21.29 -6.21 -2.17
N ARG A 335 -20.27 -5.37 -1.96
CA ARG A 335 -20.42 -3.98 -1.52
C ARG A 335 -21.00 -3.09 -2.63
N PHE A 336 -20.50 -3.22 -3.85
CA PHE A 336 -20.87 -2.33 -4.96
C PHE A 336 -21.98 -2.87 -5.86
N PHE A 337 -22.14 -4.20 -5.93
CA PHE A 337 -23.07 -4.85 -6.85
C PHE A 337 -24.09 -5.76 -6.15
N GLY A 338 -24.02 -5.87 -4.81
CA GLY A 338 -24.90 -6.73 -4.02
C GLY A 338 -24.53 -8.22 -4.11
N ARG A 339 -25.08 -9.05 -3.22
CA ARG A 339 -24.93 -10.51 -3.32
C ARG A 339 -25.92 -11.02 -4.37
N GLY A 340 -25.44 -11.72 -5.41
CA GLY A 340 -26.30 -12.23 -6.49
C GLY A 340 -27.47 -13.08 -5.97
N GLU A 341 -28.65 -12.91 -6.57
CA GLU A 341 -29.85 -13.71 -6.24
C GLU A 341 -29.68 -15.14 -6.78
N GLY A 342 -29.26 -16.07 -5.92
CA GLY A 342 -29.15 -17.50 -6.27
C GLY A 342 -27.74 -18.05 -6.49
N ALA A 343 -26.70 -17.35 -6.01
CA ALA A 343 -25.29 -17.64 -6.26
C ALA A 343 -24.91 -19.14 -6.16
N SER A 344 -24.56 -19.74 -7.29
CA SER A 344 -23.68 -20.90 -7.39
C SER A 344 -22.26 -20.50 -6.95
N GLY A 345 -22.08 -20.23 -5.65
CA GLY A 345 -20.81 -19.89 -5.02
C GLY A 345 -20.09 -18.64 -5.58
N PRO A 346 -18.95 -18.24 -4.98
CA PRO A 346 -18.14 -17.11 -5.44
C PRO A 346 -17.54 -17.32 -6.85
N GLY A 347 -17.48 -18.57 -7.33
CA GLY A 347 -16.77 -18.95 -8.55
C GLY A 347 -17.41 -18.48 -9.85
N ASP A 348 -18.75 -18.40 -9.91
CA ASP A 348 -19.51 -18.13 -11.13
C ASP A 348 -20.14 -16.73 -11.17
N ALA A 349 -20.04 -15.95 -10.08
CA ALA A 349 -20.62 -14.61 -9.97
C ALA A 349 -20.20 -13.68 -11.12
N TRP A 350 -18.99 -13.87 -11.66
CA TRP A 350 -18.48 -13.07 -12.77
C TRP A 350 -19.35 -13.16 -14.04
N MET A 351 -20.07 -14.26 -14.26
CA MET A 351 -20.93 -14.43 -15.45
C MET A 351 -22.12 -13.46 -15.41
N GLU A 352 -22.77 -13.33 -14.25
CA GLU A 352 -23.85 -12.36 -14.05
C GLU A 352 -23.34 -10.92 -14.17
N ARG A 353 -22.11 -10.69 -13.71
CA ARG A 353 -21.46 -9.37 -13.75
C ARG A 353 -21.04 -8.92 -15.14
N LEU A 354 -20.94 -9.81 -16.13
CA LEU A 354 -20.62 -9.43 -17.51
C LEU A 354 -21.62 -8.44 -18.09
N GLU A 355 -22.89 -8.53 -17.68
CA GLU A 355 -23.95 -7.65 -18.18
C GLU A 355 -23.77 -6.19 -17.72
N LEU A 356 -22.97 -5.95 -16.69
CA LEU A 356 -22.64 -4.62 -16.19
C LEU A 356 -21.46 -3.96 -16.94
N LEU A 357 -20.73 -4.75 -17.73
CA LEU A 357 -19.64 -4.25 -18.56
C LEU A 357 -20.19 -3.56 -19.81
N ASP A 358 -19.46 -2.55 -20.28
CA ASP A 358 -19.78 -1.92 -21.56
C ASP A 358 -19.57 -2.89 -22.75
N GLU A 359 -20.20 -2.57 -23.88
CA GLU A 359 -20.19 -3.42 -25.07
C GLU A 359 -18.77 -3.68 -25.60
N LYS A 360 -17.88 -2.68 -25.50
CA LYS A 360 -16.51 -2.79 -25.99
C LYS A 360 -15.70 -3.76 -25.14
N ALA A 361 -15.80 -3.66 -23.81
CA ALA A 361 -15.15 -4.57 -22.87
C ALA A 361 -15.67 -6.00 -23.05
N ARG A 362 -16.99 -6.17 -23.18
CA ARG A 362 -17.60 -7.49 -23.41
C ARG A 362 -17.14 -8.12 -24.72
N ALA A 363 -17.13 -7.35 -25.81
CA ALA A 363 -16.68 -7.82 -27.12
C ALA A 363 -15.18 -8.16 -27.15
N ALA A 364 -14.36 -7.46 -26.36
CA ALA A 364 -12.92 -7.70 -26.29
C ALA A 364 -12.52 -8.90 -25.42
N MET A 365 -13.40 -9.37 -24.54
CA MET A 365 -13.07 -10.38 -23.53
C MET A 365 -12.60 -11.71 -24.14
N GLU A 366 -13.34 -12.27 -25.10
CA GLU A 366 -12.99 -13.58 -25.66
C GLU A 366 -11.62 -13.57 -26.33
N ALA A 367 -11.32 -12.56 -27.14
CA ALA A 367 -10.01 -12.39 -27.76
C ALA A 367 -8.90 -12.17 -26.72
N PHE A 368 -9.18 -11.44 -25.64
CA PHE A 368 -8.24 -11.25 -24.53
C PHE A 368 -7.92 -12.59 -23.85
N VAL A 369 -8.96 -13.36 -23.54
CA VAL A 369 -8.85 -14.65 -22.86
C VAL A 369 -8.12 -15.67 -23.73
N ASP A 370 -8.44 -15.77 -25.02
CA ASP A 370 -7.74 -16.66 -25.95
C ASP A 370 -6.25 -16.36 -26.00
N ARG A 371 -5.88 -15.08 -26.07
CA ARG A 371 -4.47 -14.65 -26.01
C ARG A 371 -3.82 -15.05 -24.69
N LYS A 372 -4.48 -14.83 -23.55
CA LYS A 372 -3.95 -15.16 -22.22
C LYS A 372 -3.76 -16.65 -22.02
N VAL A 373 -4.68 -17.48 -22.53
CA VAL A 373 -4.57 -18.94 -22.50
C VAL A 373 -3.37 -19.38 -23.35
N ALA A 374 -3.23 -18.87 -24.58
CA ALA A 374 -2.08 -19.18 -25.43
C ALA A 374 -0.74 -18.77 -24.79
N GLU A 375 -0.67 -17.59 -24.16
CA GLU A 375 0.52 -17.15 -23.42
C GLU A 375 0.86 -18.09 -22.23
N SER A 376 -0.16 -18.62 -21.54
CA SER A 376 0.04 -19.55 -20.42
C SER A 376 0.59 -20.92 -20.83
N GLU A 377 0.36 -21.33 -22.09
CA GLU A 377 0.87 -22.58 -22.64
C GLU A 377 2.35 -22.50 -23.04
N THR A 378 2.79 -21.36 -23.58
CA THR A 378 4.19 -21.20 -24.05
C THR A 378 5.15 -20.86 -22.92
N ARG A 379 4.67 -20.18 -21.87
CA ARG A 379 5.44 -19.76 -20.69
C ARG A 379 6.74 -19.01 -21.00
N GLU A 380 6.76 -18.24 -22.09
CA GLU A 380 7.94 -17.47 -22.49
C GLU A 380 8.33 -16.46 -21.40
N LEU A 381 9.60 -16.48 -21.01
CA LEU A 381 10.15 -15.48 -20.09
C LEU A 381 10.32 -14.15 -20.84
N ALA A 382 9.71 -13.11 -20.30
CA ALA A 382 9.95 -11.74 -20.72
C ALA A 382 10.52 -10.96 -19.53
N TRP A 383 11.41 -10.02 -19.81
CA TRP A 383 11.84 -9.03 -18.84
C TRP A 383 12.27 -7.79 -19.60
N GLU A 384 11.97 -6.62 -19.04
CA GLU A 384 12.68 -5.42 -19.46
C GLU A 384 14.09 -5.51 -18.86
N PRO A 385 15.16 -5.30 -19.65
CA PRO A 385 16.49 -5.13 -19.09
C PRO A 385 16.46 -4.10 -17.95
N ASP A 386 17.34 -4.24 -16.97
CA ASP A 386 17.53 -3.17 -15.99
C ASP A 386 17.80 -1.85 -16.72
N GLU A 387 17.50 -0.74 -16.04
CA GLU A 387 17.79 0.59 -16.57
C GLU A 387 19.27 0.64 -17.02
N VAL A 388 19.47 0.52 -18.34
CA VAL A 388 20.70 0.95 -19.00
C VAL A 388 20.44 2.42 -19.29
N LEU A 389 20.74 3.25 -18.30
CA LEU A 389 20.71 4.71 -18.43
C LEU A 389 22.09 5.19 -18.87
#